data_AF-A0A2B7ZZN3-F1
#
_entry.id   AF-A0A2B7ZZN3-F1
#
_cell.length_a   1.000
_cell.length_b   1.000
_cell.length_c   1.000
_cell.angle_alpha   90.00
_cell.angle_beta   90.00
_cell.angle_gamma   90.00
#
_symmetry.space_group_name_H-M   'P 1'
#
loop_
_entity.id
_entity.type
_entity.pdbx_description
1 polymer ?
#
loop_
_entity_poly.entity_id
_entity_poly.type
_entity_poly.pdbx_seq_one_letter_code
_entity_poly.pdbx_strand_id
1 'polypeptide(L)'
;MTPDIFTKHIVFEKLERLNQILASEEAKEWINIELRSFLEATYSYIKGRLNLTIPLLIQEAELEDIASEIELGNAQISFLIGIGDAVQTHLPQDYFNSALNKVKNLPFPLSKDDFDFSKAISSFQETVQSAYVRMGAANEKLQQDLKEAAAQSSDVITALKAKLEEARKIVNIVGNIGVTGNYQNIANQNKKTANFFRWVALFFMVVMSLLLIYSIIELSHDGFNLHKSLVRILAASVLVYPAVYAAKESARHRNLEIQNRNLELELASIGPFIEPLSEDKKQKIREDLANKYFGKSHTMFEDKKNDSEGVLVSELEKILKAIFTLHQKINETHHHRK
;
A
#
# COMPACT_ATOMS: atom_id res chain seq x y z
N MET A 1 -41.47 -56.06 -46.78
CA MET A 1 -42.18 -54.89 -47.36
C MET A 1 -41.96 -54.82 -48.88
N THR A 2 -42.82 -54.18 -49.68
CA THR A 2 -42.50 -54.00 -51.12
C THR A 2 -41.43 -52.91 -51.30
N PRO A 3 -40.58 -52.98 -52.34
CA PRO A 3 -39.54 -51.97 -52.58
C PRO A 3 -40.08 -50.54 -52.72
N ASP A 4 -41.27 -50.36 -53.30
CA ASP A 4 -41.89 -49.04 -53.47
C ASP A 4 -42.37 -48.42 -52.16
N ILE A 5 -42.86 -49.24 -51.22
CA ILE A 5 -43.24 -48.77 -49.88
C ILE A 5 -41.97 -48.44 -49.08
N PHE A 6 -40.89 -49.21 -49.27
CA PHE A 6 -39.61 -48.99 -48.58
C PHE A 6 -38.95 -47.67 -48.92
N THR A 7 -38.80 -47.35 -50.20
CA THR A 7 -38.13 -46.10 -50.62
C THR A 7 -38.91 -44.84 -50.25
N LYS A 8 -40.22 -44.97 -49.99
CA LYS A 8 -41.09 -43.88 -49.54
C LYS A 8 -41.28 -43.82 -48.03
N HIS A 9 -40.61 -44.69 -47.28
CA HIS A 9 -40.77 -44.74 -45.83
C HIS A 9 -40.26 -43.47 -45.15
N ILE A 10 -41.00 -43.00 -44.14
CA ILE A 10 -40.76 -41.81 -43.32
C ILE A 10 -39.34 -41.76 -42.73
N VAL A 11 -38.72 -42.91 -42.47
CA VAL A 11 -37.34 -43.01 -41.95
C VAL A 11 -36.33 -42.20 -42.78
N PHE A 12 -36.48 -42.17 -44.10
CA PHE A 12 -35.57 -41.42 -44.98
C PHE A 12 -35.74 -39.90 -44.83
N GLU A 13 -36.98 -39.44 -44.65
CA GLU A 13 -37.28 -38.03 -44.38
C GLU A 13 -36.69 -37.59 -43.03
N LYS A 14 -36.89 -38.40 -41.97
CA LYS A 14 -36.35 -38.10 -40.64
C LYS A 14 -34.82 -38.09 -40.63
N LEU A 15 -34.20 -39.01 -41.36
CA LEU A 15 -32.75 -39.06 -41.50
C LEU A 15 -32.20 -37.85 -42.28
N GLU A 16 -32.90 -37.40 -43.33
CA GLU A 16 -32.47 -36.21 -44.08
C GLU A 16 -32.65 -34.93 -43.26
N ARG A 17 -33.67 -34.87 -42.41
CA ARG A 17 -33.84 -33.77 -41.44
C ARG A 17 -32.66 -33.67 -40.48
N LEU A 18 -32.06 -34.78 -40.04
CA LEU A 18 -30.83 -34.75 -39.24
C LEU A 18 -29.68 -34.06 -40.00
N ASN A 19 -29.49 -34.41 -41.27
CA ASN A 19 -28.47 -33.80 -42.12
C ASN A 19 -28.67 -32.29 -42.29
N GLN A 20 -29.92 -31.86 -42.46
CA GLN A 20 -30.27 -30.44 -42.52
C GLN A 20 -29.97 -29.71 -41.22
N ILE A 21 -30.27 -30.32 -40.07
CA ILE A 21 -29.93 -29.75 -38.75
C ILE A 21 -28.41 -29.62 -38.61
N LEU A 22 -27.63 -30.66 -38.95
CA LEU A 22 -26.16 -30.63 -38.84
C LEU A 22 -25.47 -29.66 -39.81
N ALA A 23 -26.14 -29.31 -40.90
CA ALA A 23 -25.68 -28.34 -41.89
C ALA A 23 -26.00 -26.88 -41.52
N SER A 24 -26.87 -26.64 -40.54
CA SER A 24 -27.25 -25.30 -40.11
C SER A 24 -26.08 -24.57 -39.42
N GLU A 25 -26.02 -23.24 -39.53
CA GLU A 25 -24.97 -22.44 -38.89
C GLU A 25 -25.10 -22.48 -37.35
N GLU A 26 -26.33 -22.54 -36.84
CA GLU A 26 -26.60 -22.66 -35.41
C GLU A 26 -26.07 -23.99 -34.85
N ALA A 27 -26.16 -25.08 -35.61
CA ALA A 27 -25.59 -26.36 -35.19
C ALA A 27 -24.06 -26.35 -35.12
N LYS A 28 -23.37 -25.56 -35.96
CA LYS A 28 -21.90 -25.42 -35.91
C LYS A 28 -21.42 -24.63 -34.70
N GLU A 29 -22.23 -23.68 -34.24
CA GLU A 29 -21.91 -22.82 -33.10
C GLU A 29 -22.21 -23.50 -31.76
N TRP A 30 -23.35 -24.20 -31.67
CA TRP A 30 -23.85 -24.71 -30.39
C TRP A 30 -23.58 -26.20 -30.12
N ILE A 31 -23.35 -27.02 -31.16
CA ILE A 31 -23.02 -28.44 -31.00
C ILE A 31 -21.50 -28.59 -30.88
N ASN A 32 -21.04 -29.27 -29.82
CA ASN A 32 -19.61 -29.55 -29.65
C ASN A 32 -19.07 -30.47 -30.77
N ILE A 33 -17.76 -30.41 -30.99
CA ILE A 33 -17.10 -31.11 -32.11
C ILE A 33 -17.28 -32.62 -32.01
N GLU A 34 -17.18 -33.19 -30.81
CA GLU A 34 -17.32 -34.64 -30.57
C GLU A 34 -18.71 -35.18 -30.92
N LEU A 35 -19.77 -34.51 -30.44
CA LEU A 35 -21.15 -34.86 -30.74
C LEU A 35 -21.46 -34.68 -32.23
N ARG A 36 -20.97 -33.58 -32.83
CA ARG A 36 -21.17 -33.31 -34.26
C ARG A 36 -20.53 -34.40 -35.12
N SER A 37 -19.28 -34.78 -34.86
CA SER A 37 -18.61 -35.87 -35.57
C SER A 37 -19.31 -37.22 -35.38
N PHE A 38 -19.81 -37.50 -34.17
CA PHE A 38 -20.62 -38.70 -33.91
C PHE A 38 -21.91 -38.72 -34.74
N LEU A 39 -22.64 -37.61 -34.81
CA LEU A 39 -23.90 -37.50 -35.54
C LEU A 39 -23.70 -37.59 -37.06
N GLU A 40 -22.64 -36.96 -37.60
CA GLU A 40 -22.28 -37.05 -39.03
C GLU A 40 -21.91 -38.50 -39.42
N ALA A 41 -21.15 -39.20 -38.57
CA ALA A 41 -20.84 -40.62 -38.75
C ALA A 41 -22.10 -41.49 -38.66
N THR A 42 -22.99 -41.19 -37.72
CA THR A 42 -24.25 -41.91 -37.52
C THR A 42 -25.19 -41.73 -38.72
N TYR A 43 -25.37 -40.51 -39.21
CA TYR A 43 -26.13 -40.23 -40.43
C TYR A 43 -25.59 -41.03 -41.61
N SER A 44 -24.28 -40.95 -41.85
CA SER A 44 -23.63 -41.62 -42.97
C SER A 44 -23.80 -43.15 -42.90
N TYR A 45 -23.63 -43.71 -41.71
CA TYR A 45 -23.80 -45.15 -41.48
C TYR A 45 -25.25 -45.60 -41.69
N ILE A 46 -26.21 -44.92 -41.06
CA ILE A 46 -27.63 -45.30 -41.17
C ILE A 46 -28.11 -45.18 -42.62
N LYS A 47 -27.72 -44.11 -43.32
CA LYS A 47 -28.07 -43.91 -44.74
C LYS A 47 -27.50 -45.02 -45.63
N GLY A 48 -26.22 -45.34 -45.45
CA GLY A 48 -25.58 -46.44 -46.19
C GLY A 48 -26.31 -47.77 -45.97
N ARG A 49 -26.65 -48.06 -44.71
CA ARG A 49 -27.34 -49.30 -44.33
C ARG A 49 -28.75 -49.40 -44.90
N LEU A 50 -29.54 -48.33 -44.82
CA LEU A 50 -30.88 -48.29 -45.41
C LEU A 50 -30.83 -48.47 -46.93
N ASN A 51 -29.82 -47.93 -47.61
CA ASN A 51 -29.67 -48.08 -49.06
C ASN A 51 -29.29 -49.51 -49.50
N LEU A 52 -28.54 -50.24 -48.68
CA LEU A 52 -28.11 -51.61 -48.97
C LEU A 52 -29.12 -52.68 -48.53
N THR A 53 -30.15 -52.27 -47.80
CA THR A 53 -31.12 -53.15 -47.18
C THR A 53 -31.98 -53.91 -48.21
N ILE A 54 -32.27 -55.19 -47.94
CA ILE A 54 -33.19 -56.03 -48.73
C ILE A 54 -34.63 -55.77 -48.26
N PRO A 55 -35.45 -55.00 -48.99
CA PRO A 55 -36.75 -54.52 -48.49
C PRO A 55 -37.77 -55.64 -48.23
N LEU A 56 -37.61 -56.76 -48.94
CA LEU A 56 -38.51 -57.91 -48.85
C LEU A 56 -38.45 -58.59 -47.47
N LEU A 57 -37.32 -58.49 -46.77
CA LEU A 57 -37.04 -59.20 -45.52
C LEU A 57 -37.29 -58.35 -44.27
N ILE A 58 -37.91 -57.18 -44.43
CA ILE A 58 -38.16 -56.23 -43.33
C ILE A 58 -39.65 -56.07 -43.08
N GLN A 59 -39.98 -55.98 -41.79
CA GLN A 59 -41.28 -55.58 -41.30
C GLN A 59 -41.35 -54.05 -41.17
N GLU A 60 -42.50 -53.48 -41.52
CA GLU A 60 -42.72 -52.02 -41.47
C GLU A 60 -42.50 -51.45 -40.06
N ALA A 61 -42.91 -52.17 -39.02
CA ALA A 61 -42.68 -51.79 -37.62
C ALA A 61 -41.20 -51.58 -37.28
N GLU A 62 -40.28 -52.34 -37.88
CA GLU A 62 -38.85 -52.19 -37.63
C GLU A 62 -38.30 -50.86 -38.20
N LEU A 63 -38.86 -50.39 -39.32
CA LEU A 63 -38.49 -49.09 -39.89
C LEU A 63 -39.15 -47.93 -39.17
N GLU A 64 -40.37 -48.13 -38.67
CA GLU A 64 -41.08 -47.13 -37.86
C GLU A 64 -40.36 -46.92 -36.51
N ASP A 65 -39.89 -48.00 -35.90
CA ASP A 65 -39.08 -47.96 -34.68
C ASP A 65 -37.75 -47.23 -34.89
N ILE A 66 -37.16 -47.28 -36.09
CA ILE A 66 -35.94 -46.52 -36.43
C ILE A 66 -36.30 -45.06 -36.69
N ALA A 67 -37.38 -44.80 -37.43
CA ALA A 67 -37.85 -43.46 -37.73
C ALA A 67 -38.19 -42.67 -36.46
N SER A 68 -38.86 -43.32 -35.51
CA SER A 68 -39.24 -42.74 -34.21
C SER A 68 -38.02 -42.30 -33.39
N GLU A 69 -36.98 -43.14 -33.30
CA GLU A 69 -35.75 -42.83 -32.57
C GLU A 69 -35.00 -41.65 -33.20
N ILE A 70 -34.91 -41.61 -34.53
CA ILE A 70 -34.29 -40.50 -35.26
C ILE A 70 -35.09 -39.22 -35.05
N GLU A 71 -36.43 -39.29 -35.06
CA GLU A 71 -37.30 -38.15 -34.82
C GLU A 71 -37.13 -37.59 -33.41
N LEU A 72 -37.07 -38.45 -32.39
CA LEU A 72 -36.83 -38.04 -31.01
C LEU A 72 -35.44 -37.40 -30.86
N GLY A 73 -34.40 -37.98 -31.47
CA GLY A 73 -33.05 -37.40 -31.49
C GLY A 73 -33.01 -36.02 -32.17
N ASN A 74 -33.67 -35.87 -33.33
CA ASN A 74 -33.76 -34.60 -34.04
C ASN A 74 -34.49 -33.51 -33.25
N ALA A 75 -35.60 -33.87 -32.59
CA ALA A 75 -36.36 -32.95 -31.76
C ALA A 75 -35.51 -32.43 -30.59
N GLN A 76 -34.73 -33.31 -29.96
CA GLN A 76 -33.85 -32.93 -28.86
C GLN A 76 -32.69 -32.04 -29.32
N ILE A 77 -32.03 -32.38 -30.44
CA ILE A 77 -30.97 -31.51 -30.98
C ILE A 77 -31.53 -30.12 -31.30
N SER A 78 -32.69 -30.05 -31.95
CA SER A 78 -33.33 -28.79 -32.30
C SER A 78 -33.70 -27.96 -31.07
N PHE A 79 -34.18 -28.61 -30.01
CA PHE A 79 -34.46 -27.97 -28.73
C PHE A 79 -33.20 -27.42 -28.05
N LEU A 80 -32.13 -28.20 -28.01
CA LEU A 80 -30.86 -27.81 -27.39
C LEU A 80 -30.16 -26.69 -28.15
N ILE A 81 -30.22 -26.68 -29.48
CA ILE A 81 -29.77 -25.55 -30.29
C ILE A 81 -30.57 -24.29 -29.95
N GLY A 82 -31.89 -24.40 -29.80
CA GLY A 82 -32.76 -23.27 -29.45
C GLY A 82 -32.47 -22.66 -28.07
N ILE A 83 -31.92 -23.44 -27.15
CA ILE A 83 -31.52 -23.00 -25.79
C ILE A 83 -30.05 -22.55 -25.75
N GLY A 84 -29.23 -22.98 -26.71
CA GLY A 84 -27.79 -22.75 -26.73
C GLY A 84 -26.99 -23.66 -25.79
N ASP A 85 -27.47 -24.88 -25.51
CA ASP A 85 -26.89 -25.79 -24.50
C ASP A 85 -26.74 -27.24 -24.99
N ALA A 86 -26.27 -27.45 -26.23
CA ALA A 86 -26.04 -28.80 -26.75
C ALA A 86 -24.71 -29.42 -26.27
N VAL A 87 -24.00 -28.76 -25.35
CA VAL A 87 -22.59 -29.08 -25.02
C VAL A 87 -22.44 -30.23 -24.02
N GLN A 88 -23.48 -30.61 -23.26
CA GLN A 88 -23.32 -31.49 -22.09
C GLN A 88 -24.34 -32.64 -21.91
N THR A 89 -25.25 -32.90 -22.86
CA THR A 89 -26.27 -33.95 -22.67
C THR A 89 -25.97 -35.19 -23.53
N HIS A 90 -25.90 -36.37 -22.88
CA HIS A 90 -25.84 -37.67 -23.58
C HIS A 90 -27.18 -38.05 -24.23
N LEU A 91 -28.26 -37.37 -23.86
CA LEU A 91 -29.63 -37.66 -24.27
C LEU A 91 -29.82 -37.75 -25.79
N PRO A 92 -29.31 -36.83 -26.64
CA PRO A 92 -29.40 -37.00 -28.08
C PRO A 92 -28.64 -38.24 -28.57
N GLN A 93 -27.46 -38.52 -28.01
CA GLN A 93 -26.65 -39.68 -28.39
C GLN A 93 -27.38 -41.00 -28.10
N ASP A 94 -28.15 -41.09 -27.02
CA ASP A 94 -28.88 -42.30 -26.63
C ASP A 94 -29.90 -42.73 -27.69
N TYR A 95 -30.68 -41.78 -28.22
CA TYR A 95 -31.64 -42.05 -29.31
C TYR A 95 -30.92 -42.51 -30.60
N PHE A 96 -29.81 -41.88 -30.94
CA PHE A 96 -29.02 -42.28 -32.12
C PHE A 96 -28.30 -43.62 -31.92
N ASN A 97 -27.86 -43.94 -30.70
CA ASN A 97 -27.33 -45.25 -30.34
C ASN A 97 -28.40 -46.34 -30.43
N SER A 98 -29.64 -46.05 -29.99
CA SER A 98 -30.79 -46.95 -30.16
C SER A 98 -31.07 -47.21 -31.64
N ALA A 99 -31.15 -46.15 -32.45
CA ALA A 99 -31.32 -46.24 -33.90
C ALA A 99 -30.19 -47.05 -34.56
N LEU A 100 -28.93 -46.84 -34.17
CA LEU A 100 -27.77 -47.59 -34.67
C LEU A 100 -27.90 -49.08 -34.37
N ASN A 101 -28.33 -49.46 -33.17
CA ASN A 101 -28.48 -50.86 -32.79
C ASN A 101 -29.61 -51.55 -33.57
N LYS A 102 -30.72 -50.84 -33.83
CA LYS A 102 -31.83 -51.33 -34.66
C LYS A 102 -31.40 -51.49 -36.14
N VAL A 103 -30.73 -50.48 -36.71
CA VAL A 103 -30.25 -50.49 -38.11
C VAL A 103 -29.21 -51.58 -38.37
N LYS A 104 -28.37 -51.92 -37.38
CA LYS A 104 -27.40 -53.02 -37.48
C LYS A 104 -28.05 -54.38 -37.76
N ASN A 105 -29.30 -54.58 -37.37
CA ASN A 105 -30.02 -55.85 -37.53
C ASN A 105 -30.77 -55.97 -38.87
N LEU A 106 -30.84 -54.90 -39.67
CA LEU A 106 -31.50 -54.97 -40.98
C LEU A 106 -30.78 -55.98 -41.89
N PRO A 107 -31.51 -56.74 -42.71
CA PRO A 107 -30.94 -57.68 -43.68
C PRO A 107 -30.39 -56.94 -44.90
N PHE A 108 -29.09 -57.06 -45.15
CA PHE A 108 -28.40 -56.52 -46.34
C PHE A 108 -27.29 -57.49 -46.75
N PRO A 109 -26.98 -57.60 -48.06
CA PRO A 109 -25.85 -58.40 -48.53
C PRO A 109 -24.55 -57.70 -48.13
N LEU A 110 -23.69 -58.40 -47.40
CA LEU A 110 -22.36 -57.91 -47.03
C LEU A 110 -21.37 -58.19 -48.16
N SER A 111 -20.90 -57.16 -48.87
CA SER A 111 -19.74 -57.27 -49.76
C SER A 111 -18.47 -56.82 -49.03
N LYS A 112 -17.30 -57.29 -49.51
CA LYS A 112 -15.99 -56.98 -48.90
C LYS A 112 -15.60 -55.51 -49.07
N ASP A 113 -16.23 -54.80 -50.01
CA ASP A 113 -15.93 -53.41 -50.38
C ASP A 113 -16.77 -52.39 -49.58
N ASP A 114 -17.80 -52.83 -48.86
CA ASP A 114 -18.68 -51.94 -48.06
C ASP A 114 -18.07 -51.50 -46.71
N PHE A 115 -16.87 -52.00 -46.36
CA PHE A 115 -16.11 -51.64 -45.16
C PHE A 115 -14.90 -50.73 -45.47
N ASP A 116 -15.04 -49.79 -46.41
CA ASP A 116 -13.94 -48.87 -46.73
C ASP A 116 -13.85 -47.70 -45.74
N PHE A 117 -13.16 -47.95 -44.61
CA PHE A 117 -12.86 -46.93 -43.60
C PHE A 117 -11.76 -45.95 -44.03
N SER A 118 -11.21 -46.04 -45.24
CA SER A 118 -10.07 -45.23 -45.67
C SER A 118 -10.37 -43.72 -45.61
N LYS A 119 -11.61 -43.32 -45.90
CA LYS A 119 -12.05 -41.91 -45.74
C LYS A 119 -12.06 -41.45 -44.28
N ALA A 120 -12.61 -42.26 -43.37
CA ALA A 120 -12.65 -41.95 -41.94
C ALA A 120 -11.23 -41.95 -41.32
N ILE A 121 -10.36 -42.85 -41.78
CA ILE A 121 -8.95 -42.90 -41.38
C ILE A 121 -8.22 -41.65 -41.89
N SER A 122 -8.48 -41.23 -43.14
CA SER A 122 -7.85 -40.05 -43.73
C SER A 122 -8.28 -38.76 -43.03
N SER A 123 -9.58 -38.60 -42.75
CA SER A 123 -10.09 -37.43 -42.01
C SER A 123 -9.61 -37.41 -40.56
N PHE A 124 -9.51 -38.57 -39.92
CA PHE A 124 -8.90 -38.70 -38.60
C PHE A 124 -7.41 -38.31 -38.62
N GLN A 125 -6.63 -38.80 -39.59
CA GLN A 125 -5.23 -38.45 -39.75
C GLN A 125 -5.03 -36.94 -39.97
N GLU A 126 -5.85 -36.31 -40.81
CA GLU A 126 -5.80 -34.86 -41.04
C GLU A 126 -6.15 -34.07 -39.77
N THR A 127 -7.15 -34.54 -39.02
CA THR A 127 -7.55 -33.94 -37.74
C THR A 127 -6.41 -34.04 -36.71
N VAL A 128 -5.79 -35.22 -36.56
CA VAL A 128 -4.65 -35.42 -35.65
C VAL A 128 -3.45 -34.57 -36.06
N GLN A 129 -3.16 -34.48 -37.36
CA GLN A 129 -2.05 -33.66 -37.87
C GLN A 129 -2.29 -32.17 -37.58
N SER A 130 -3.50 -31.67 -37.83
CA SER A 130 -3.85 -30.28 -37.54
C SER A 130 -3.83 -29.98 -36.04
N ALA A 131 -4.27 -30.92 -35.19
CA ALA A 131 -4.18 -30.81 -33.74
C ALA A 131 -2.72 -30.75 -33.27
N TYR A 132 -1.84 -31.58 -33.83
CA TYR A 132 -0.40 -31.58 -33.51
C TYR A 132 0.27 -30.24 -33.84
N VAL A 133 -0.02 -29.68 -35.02
CA VAL A 133 0.50 -28.37 -35.44
C VAL A 133 -0.03 -27.25 -34.52
N ARG A 134 -1.33 -27.25 -34.20
CA ARG A 134 -1.93 -26.28 -33.28
C ARG A 134 -1.32 -26.37 -31.88
N MET A 135 -1.06 -27.58 -31.39
CA MET A 135 -0.44 -27.80 -30.09
C MET A 135 1.03 -27.32 -30.06
N GLY A 136 1.77 -27.51 -31.15
CA GLY A 136 3.12 -26.94 -31.31
C GLY A 136 3.12 -25.41 -31.23
N ALA A 137 2.25 -24.76 -32.01
CA ALA A 137 2.11 -23.29 -32.01
C ALA A 137 1.64 -22.74 -30.64
N ALA A 138 0.72 -23.44 -29.97
CA ALA A 138 0.27 -23.06 -28.63
C ALA A 138 1.40 -23.18 -27.59
N ASN A 139 2.25 -24.22 -27.68
CA ASN A 139 3.41 -24.37 -26.80
C ASN A 139 4.47 -23.29 -27.04
N GLU A 140 4.75 -22.94 -28.29
CA GLU A 140 5.68 -21.84 -28.61
C GLU A 140 5.16 -20.50 -28.06
N LYS A 141 3.88 -20.21 -28.26
CA LYS A 141 3.24 -19.02 -27.70
C LYS A 141 3.29 -19.02 -26.17
N LEU A 142 2.97 -20.14 -25.52
CA LEU A 142 3.05 -20.26 -24.07
C LEU A 142 4.46 -20.04 -23.54
N GLN A 143 5.49 -20.56 -24.23
CA GLN A 143 6.89 -20.30 -23.87
C GLN A 143 7.27 -18.83 -24.02
N GLN A 144 6.75 -18.15 -25.05
CA GLN A 144 6.97 -16.72 -25.24
C GLN A 144 6.28 -15.90 -24.15
N ASP A 145 5.00 -16.16 -23.88
CA ASP A 145 4.22 -15.48 -22.84
C ASP A 145 4.86 -15.66 -21.45
N LEU A 146 5.38 -16.86 -21.15
CA LEU A 146 6.11 -17.12 -19.90
C LEU A 146 7.42 -16.32 -19.81
N LYS A 147 8.17 -16.17 -20.91
CA LYS A 147 9.39 -15.35 -20.94
C LYS A 147 9.07 -13.87 -20.73
N GLU A 148 8.03 -13.36 -21.39
CA GLU A 148 7.59 -11.97 -21.24
C GLU A 148 7.08 -11.70 -19.82
N ALA A 149 6.25 -12.58 -19.25
CA ALA A 149 5.77 -12.46 -17.88
C ALA A 149 6.90 -12.52 -16.84
N ALA A 150 7.91 -13.38 -17.06
CA ALA A 150 9.08 -13.46 -16.19
C ALA A 150 9.93 -12.17 -16.25
N ALA A 151 10.13 -11.61 -17.45
CA ALA A 151 10.84 -10.35 -17.64
C ALA A 151 10.09 -9.18 -16.94
N GLN A 152 8.78 -9.05 -17.18
CA GLN A 152 7.95 -8.04 -16.53
C GLN A 152 7.95 -8.17 -15.01
N SER A 153 7.85 -9.38 -14.47
CA SER A 153 7.95 -9.60 -13.02
C SER A 153 9.30 -9.16 -12.46
N SER A 154 10.41 -9.46 -13.16
CA SER A 154 11.74 -9.03 -12.75
C SER A 154 11.87 -7.51 -12.71
N ASP A 155 11.32 -6.81 -13.71
CA ASP A 155 11.32 -5.34 -13.77
C ASP A 155 10.47 -4.73 -12.65
N VAL A 156 9.28 -5.27 -12.41
CA VAL A 156 8.40 -4.82 -11.31
C VAL A 156 9.05 -5.05 -9.95
N ILE A 157 9.70 -6.20 -9.73
CA ILE A 157 10.44 -6.48 -8.49
C ILE A 157 11.59 -5.49 -8.31
N THR A 158 12.30 -5.16 -9.40
CA THR A 158 13.42 -4.20 -9.36
C THR A 158 12.91 -2.79 -9.04
N ALA A 159 11.82 -2.35 -9.67
CA ALA A 159 11.18 -1.07 -9.38
C ALA A 159 10.66 -0.99 -7.93
N LEU A 160 10.02 -2.06 -7.44
CA LEU A 160 9.57 -2.17 -6.05
C LEU A 160 10.73 -2.08 -5.06
N LYS A 161 11.84 -2.77 -5.32
CA LYS A 161 13.06 -2.68 -4.48
C LYS A 161 13.62 -1.25 -4.45
N ALA A 162 13.66 -0.57 -5.60
CA ALA A 162 14.10 0.82 -5.68
C ALA A 162 13.18 1.75 -4.88
N LYS A 163 11.85 1.60 -5.01
CA LYS A 163 10.87 2.39 -4.27
C LYS A 163 10.92 2.13 -2.76
N LEU A 164 11.15 0.88 -2.35
CA LEU A 164 11.33 0.53 -0.95
C LEU A 164 12.58 1.18 -0.36
N GLU A 165 13.67 1.25 -1.12
CA GLU A 165 14.90 1.92 -0.70
C GLU A 165 14.71 3.45 -0.61
N GLU A 166 14.00 4.07 -1.56
CA GLU A 166 13.59 5.48 -1.47
C GLU A 166 12.74 5.74 -0.22
N ALA A 167 11.74 4.90 0.04
CA ALA A 167 10.88 5.02 1.21
C ALA A 167 11.68 4.87 2.51
N ARG A 168 12.61 3.92 2.59
CA ARG A 168 13.52 3.77 3.74
C ARG A 168 14.35 5.01 3.97
N LYS A 169 14.92 5.60 2.92
CA LYS A 169 15.67 6.87 3.02
C LYS A 169 14.80 7.99 3.55
N ILE A 170 13.58 8.14 3.01
CA ILE A 170 12.64 9.19 3.46
C ILE A 170 12.27 8.97 4.94
N VAL A 171 11.90 7.76 5.34
CA VAL A 171 11.55 7.46 6.73
C VAL A 171 12.73 7.67 7.67
N ASN A 172 13.95 7.30 7.26
CA ASN A 172 15.15 7.53 8.05
C ASN A 172 15.47 9.03 8.18
N ILE A 173 15.32 9.80 7.09
CA ILE A 173 15.49 11.25 7.07
C ILE A 173 14.41 11.92 7.93
N VAL A 174 13.13 11.56 7.77
CA VAL A 174 12.01 12.14 8.53
C VAL A 174 12.08 11.76 10.00
N GLY A 175 12.48 10.52 10.31
CA GLY A 175 12.68 10.05 11.68
C GLY A 175 13.82 10.78 12.39
N ASN A 176 15.00 10.86 11.75
CA ASN A 176 16.14 11.55 12.32
C ASN A 176 15.92 13.08 12.33
N ILE A 177 15.64 13.71 11.19
CA ILE A 177 15.50 15.18 11.09
C ILE A 177 14.24 15.67 11.81
N GLY A 178 13.12 14.95 11.74
CA GLY A 178 11.85 15.41 12.32
C GLY A 178 11.90 15.53 13.83
N VAL A 179 12.47 14.52 14.50
CA VAL A 179 12.54 14.51 15.97
C VAL A 179 13.77 15.29 16.46
N THR A 180 14.98 15.02 15.96
CA THR A 180 16.20 15.67 16.48
C THR A 180 16.36 17.10 15.95
N GLY A 181 15.95 17.37 14.71
CA GLY A 181 16.06 18.69 14.09
C GLY A 181 15.17 19.74 14.73
N ASN A 182 14.00 19.37 15.27
CA ASN A 182 13.16 20.30 16.01
C ASN A 182 13.82 20.73 17.34
N TYR A 183 14.36 19.77 18.11
CA TYR A 183 15.13 20.07 19.32
C TYR A 183 16.38 20.90 19.01
N GLN A 184 17.07 20.61 17.91
CA GLN A 184 18.21 21.39 17.42
C GLN A 184 17.82 22.84 17.13
N ASN A 185 16.70 23.06 16.44
CA ASN A 185 16.21 24.38 16.09
C ASN A 185 15.81 25.18 17.34
N ILE A 186 15.07 24.55 18.26
CA ILE A 186 14.69 25.17 19.55
C ILE A 186 15.94 25.50 20.37
N ALA A 187 16.94 24.61 20.43
CA ALA A 187 18.20 24.86 21.12
C ALA A 187 18.94 26.06 20.50
N ASN A 188 19.03 26.13 19.18
CA ASN A 188 19.68 27.24 18.46
C ASN A 188 18.96 28.58 18.66
N GLN A 189 17.63 28.58 18.68
CA GLN A 189 16.83 29.77 18.98
C GLN A 189 17.07 30.24 20.41
N ASN A 190 16.99 29.34 21.39
CA ASN A 190 17.26 29.65 22.81
C ASN A 190 18.69 30.17 23.02
N LYS A 191 19.69 29.62 22.32
CA LYS A 191 21.07 30.14 22.34
C LYS A 191 21.16 31.60 21.89
N LYS A 192 20.48 31.94 20.79
CA LYS A 192 20.43 33.31 20.26
C LYS A 192 19.76 34.25 21.27
N THR A 193 18.61 33.86 21.82
CA THR A 193 17.88 34.65 22.81
C THR A 193 18.69 34.83 24.10
N ALA A 194 19.35 33.78 24.58
CA ALA A 194 20.24 33.86 25.75
C ALA A 194 21.38 34.86 25.52
N ASN A 195 22.02 34.83 24.35
CA ASN A 195 23.07 35.78 23.99
C ASN A 195 22.55 37.22 23.88
N PHE A 196 21.35 37.40 23.31
CA PHE A 196 20.71 38.71 23.26
C PHE A 196 20.53 39.29 24.66
N PHE A 197 19.92 38.54 25.58
CA PHE A 197 19.74 38.98 26.97
C PHE A 197 21.07 39.20 27.70
N ARG A 198 22.11 38.41 27.39
CA ARG A 198 23.46 38.63 27.94
C ARG A 198 24.03 39.98 27.50
N TRP A 199 23.86 40.35 26.23
CA TRP A 199 24.27 41.65 25.72
C TRP A 199 23.46 42.80 26.34
N VAL A 200 22.15 42.61 26.54
CA VAL A 200 21.29 43.59 27.23
C VAL A 200 21.76 43.79 28.68
N ALA A 201 22.03 42.72 29.42
CA ALA A 201 22.56 42.81 30.78
C ALA A 201 23.92 43.52 30.82
N LEU A 202 24.82 43.19 29.89
CA LEU A 202 26.14 43.82 29.78
C LEU A 202 26.03 45.31 29.45
N PHE A 203 25.10 45.68 28.55
CA PHE A 203 24.82 47.07 28.22
C PHE A 203 24.44 47.88 29.47
N PHE A 204 23.48 47.41 30.27
CA PHE A 204 23.08 48.10 31.51
C PHE A 204 24.23 48.18 32.53
N MET A 205 25.04 47.12 32.67
CA MET A 205 26.21 47.14 33.54
C MET A 205 27.29 48.13 33.10
N VAL A 206 27.54 48.26 31.79
CA VAL A 206 28.48 49.23 31.23
C VAL A 206 27.97 50.66 31.41
N VAL A 207 26.70 50.91 31.10
CA VAL A 207 26.08 52.25 31.30
C VAL A 207 26.14 52.65 32.77
N MET A 208 25.77 51.75 33.68
CA MET A 208 25.87 51.99 35.13
C MET A 208 27.32 52.30 35.55
N SER A 209 28.29 51.53 35.07
CA SER A 209 29.71 51.74 35.37
C SER A 209 30.22 53.10 34.87
N LEU A 210 29.85 53.49 33.65
CA LEU A 210 30.22 54.80 33.08
C LEU A 210 29.58 55.96 33.86
N LEU A 211 28.32 55.83 34.30
CA LEU A 211 27.66 56.84 35.13
C LEU A 211 28.37 57.01 36.48
N LEU A 212 28.81 55.91 37.10
CA LEU A 212 29.58 55.97 38.34
C LEU A 212 30.95 56.63 38.15
N ILE A 213 31.68 56.28 37.08
CA ILE A 213 32.97 56.91 36.75
C ILE A 213 32.81 58.41 36.48
N TYR A 214 31.82 58.78 35.67
CA TYR A 214 31.49 60.19 35.39
C TYR A 214 31.16 60.95 36.68
N SER A 215 30.37 60.33 37.56
CA SER A 215 30.03 60.90 38.87
C SER A 215 31.27 61.16 39.73
N ILE A 216 32.29 60.29 39.69
CA ILE A 216 33.54 60.45 40.45
C ILE A 216 34.37 61.62 39.92
N ILE A 217 34.52 61.74 38.59
CA ILE A 217 35.31 62.81 37.95
C ILE A 217 34.72 64.19 38.24
N GLU A 218 33.39 64.33 38.16
CA GLU A 218 32.71 65.59 38.44
C GLU A 218 32.82 66.00 39.91
N LEU A 219 32.72 65.01 40.83
CA LEU A 219 32.94 65.24 42.25
C LEU A 219 34.36 65.74 42.57
N SER A 220 35.34 65.35 41.78
CA SER A 220 36.73 65.76 41.94
C SER A 220 36.99 67.23 41.56
N HIS A 221 36.12 67.84 40.74
CA HIS A 221 36.29 69.22 40.26
C HIS A 221 35.50 70.25 41.08
N ASP A 222 34.32 69.90 41.59
CA ASP A 222 33.33 70.85 42.15
C ASP A 222 33.25 70.82 43.70
N GLY A 223 34.21 70.18 44.35
CA GLY A 223 34.19 69.94 45.81
C GLY A 223 33.21 68.85 46.23
N PHE A 224 33.57 68.11 47.29
CA PHE A 224 32.80 66.95 47.73
C PHE A 224 31.42 67.35 48.29
N ASN A 225 30.36 67.01 47.54
CA ASN A 225 28.97 67.24 47.95
C ASN A 225 28.25 65.89 48.15
N LEU A 226 28.08 65.49 49.42
CA LEU A 226 27.47 64.22 49.78
C LEU A 226 26.06 64.04 49.20
N HIS A 227 25.24 65.09 49.24
CA HIS A 227 23.85 65.04 48.73
C HIS A 227 23.79 64.76 47.22
N LYS A 228 24.60 65.48 46.41
CA LYS A 228 24.68 65.25 44.95
C LYS A 228 25.12 63.82 44.61
N SER A 229 26.06 63.28 45.40
CA SER A 229 26.59 61.91 45.22
C SER A 229 25.53 60.84 45.51
N LEU A 230 24.75 61.04 46.56
CA LEU A 230 23.75 60.08 47.03
C LEU A 230 22.57 59.97 46.04
N VAL A 231 22.13 61.10 45.48
CA VAL A 231 21.10 61.12 44.42
C VAL A 231 21.58 60.40 43.15
N ARG A 232 22.86 60.54 42.78
CA ARG A 232 23.44 59.87 41.60
C ARG A 232 23.58 58.36 41.79
N ILE A 233 24.00 57.90 42.97
CA ILE A 233 24.06 56.46 43.30
C ILE A 233 22.65 55.87 43.26
N LEU A 234 21.65 56.58 43.80
CA LEU A 234 20.26 56.13 43.80
C LEU A 234 19.69 56.10 42.38
N ALA A 235 20.01 57.08 41.53
CA ALA A 235 19.65 57.07 40.12
C ALA A 235 20.32 55.92 39.35
N ALA A 236 21.60 55.62 39.62
CA ALA A 236 22.29 54.48 39.02
C ALA A 236 21.70 53.13 39.45
N SER A 237 21.17 53.03 40.67
CA SER A 237 20.56 51.80 41.19
C SER A 237 19.33 51.34 40.39
N VAL A 238 18.62 52.26 39.73
CA VAL A 238 17.47 51.96 38.85
C VAL A 238 17.89 51.04 37.69
N LEU A 239 19.14 51.14 37.22
CA LEU A 239 19.65 50.32 36.11
C LEU A 239 19.96 48.87 36.53
N VAL A 240 20.04 48.59 37.84
CA VAL A 240 20.32 47.24 38.36
C VAL A 240 19.15 46.30 38.07
N TYR A 241 17.91 46.78 38.18
CA TYR A 241 16.71 45.96 37.96
C TYR A 241 16.66 45.33 36.55
N PRO A 242 16.72 46.09 35.44
CA PRO A 242 16.71 45.52 34.10
C PRO A 242 17.98 44.69 33.80
N ALA A 243 19.13 45.02 34.40
CA ALA A 243 20.35 44.24 34.24
C ALA A 243 20.21 42.83 34.85
N VAL A 244 19.68 42.74 36.07
CA VAL A 244 19.47 41.46 36.78
C VAL A 244 18.38 40.64 36.09
N TYR A 245 17.28 41.27 35.67
CA TYR A 245 16.24 40.58 34.91
C TYR A 245 16.78 39.98 33.61
N ALA A 246 17.51 40.76 32.82
CA ALA A 246 18.13 40.29 31.58
C ALA A 246 19.15 39.15 31.85
N ALA A 247 19.95 39.24 32.91
CA ALA A 247 20.86 38.16 33.29
C ALA A 247 20.13 36.86 33.66
N LYS A 248 19.02 36.95 34.40
CA LYS A 248 18.18 35.80 34.78
C LYS A 248 17.51 35.17 33.57
N GLU A 249 16.95 35.98 32.68
CA GLU A 249 16.30 35.48 31.47
C GLU A 249 17.32 34.85 30.50
N SER A 250 18.54 35.42 30.42
CA SER A 250 19.66 34.79 29.71
C SER A 250 19.97 33.40 30.25
N ALA A 251 20.07 33.24 31.58
CA ALA A 251 20.33 31.96 32.24
C ALA A 251 19.20 30.94 31.99
N ARG A 252 17.93 31.40 32.01
CA ARG A 252 16.78 30.55 31.71
C ARG A 252 16.84 29.99 30.30
N HIS A 253 17.05 30.84 29.30
CA HIS A 253 17.19 30.39 27.90
C HIS A 253 18.43 29.50 27.70
N ARG A 254 19.52 29.73 28.44
CA ARG A 254 20.70 28.85 28.40
C ARG A 254 20.39 27.45 28.95
N ASN A 255 19.61 27.34 30.01
CA ASN A 255 19.16 26.05 30.53
C ASN A 255 18.26 25.33 29.54
N LEU A 256 17.32 26.05 28.91
CA LEU A 256 16.46 25.49 27.86
C LEU A 256 17.28 25.03 26.65
N GLU A 257 18.30 25.78 26.22
CA GLU A 257 19.23 25.35 25.17
C GLU A 257 19.90 24.02 25.54
N ILE A 258 20.47 23.91 26.74
CA ILE A 258 21.19 22.71 27.18
C ILE A 258 20.25 21.50 27.22
N GLN A 259 19.04 21.67 27.76
CA GLN A 259 18.05 20.60 27.81
C GLN A 259 17.68 20.11 26.41
N ASN A 260 17.35 21.01 25.50
CA ASN A 260 16.99 20.65 24.12
C ASN A 260 18.18 20.04 23.36
N ARG A 261 19.41 20.53 23.58
CA ARG A 261 20.63 19.95 23.00
C ARG A 261 20.89 18.54 23.52
N ASN A 262 20.67 18.30 24.80
CA ASN A 262 20.82 16.96 25.38
C ASN A 262 19.78 16.00 24.82
N LEU A 263 18.53 16.43 24.66
CA LEU A 263 17.47 15.64 24.02
C LEU A 263 17.80 15.34 22.55
N GLU A 264 18.29 16.32 21.80
CA GLU A 264 18.78 16.12 20.42
C GLU A 264 19.86 15.04 20.36
N LEU A 265 20.88 15.12 21.23
CA LEU A 265 21.97 14.15 21.28
C LEU A 265 21.51 12.77 21.74
N GLU A 266 20.65 12.68 22.76
CA GLU A 266 20.08 11.43 23.25
C GLU A 266 19.31 10.74 22.12
N LEU A 267 18.40 11.45 21.46
CA LEU A 267 17.58 10.93 20.36
C LEU A 267 18.40 10.57 19.11
N ALA A 268 19.42 11.37 18.76
CA ALA A 268 20.32 11.07 17.65
C ALA A 268 21.24 9.86 17.93
N SER A 269 21.61 9.64 19.20
CA SER A 269 22.54 8.58 19.59
C SER A 269 21.87 7.22 19.83
N ILE A 270 20.56 7.18 20.08
CA ILE A 270 19.83 5.92 20.36
C ILE A 270 20.04 4.88 19.25
N GLY A 271 19.86 5.26 17.98
CA GLY A 271 20.02 4.34 16.84
C GLY A 271 21.40 3.65 16.83
N PRO A 272 22.51 4.41 16.77
CA PRO A 272 23.86 3.87 16.86
C PRO A 272 24.13 3.03 18.12
N PHE A 273 23.57 3.41 19.28
CA PHE A 273 23.80 2.68 20.53
C PHE A 273 23.07 1.33 20.61
N ILE A 274 21.90 1.20 20.00
CA ILE A 274 21.11 -0.04 20.06
C ILE A 274 21.40 -0.99 18.90
N GLU A 275 22.04 -0.52 17.83
CA GLU A 275 22.37 -1.30 16.62
C GLU A 275 23.06 -2.65 16.91
N PRO A 276 24.09 -2.74 17.78
CA PRO A 276 24.79 -4.01 18.03
C PRO A 276 24.02 -4.98 18.96
N LEU A 277 22.86 -4.58 19.49
CA LEU A 277 22.08 -5.41 20.41
C LEU A 277 21.22 -6.45 19.68
N SER A 278 20.75 -7.47 20.38
CA SER A 278 19.76 -8.42 19.85
C SER A 278 18.40 -7.75 19.61
N GLU A 279 17.62 -8.24 18.64
CA GLU A 279 16.34 -7.62 18.26
C GLU A 279 15.34 -7.50 19.43
N ASP A 280 15.28 -8.50 20.31
CA ASP A 280 14.43 -8.45 21.53
C ASP A 280 14.79 -7.27 22.46
N LYS A 281 16.09 -6.96 22.58
CA LYS A 281 16.58 -5.85 23.41
C LYS A 281 16.30 -4.50 22.73
N LYS A 282 16.44 -4.42 21.40
CA LYS A 282 16.08 -3.22 20.63
C LYS A 282 14.60 -2.88 20.80
N GLN A 283 13.71 -3.89 20.73
CA GLN A 283 12.28 -3.71 20.91
C GLN A 283 11.95 -3.18 22.32
N LYS A 284 12.50 -3.80 23.36
CA LYS A 284 12.28 -3.36 24.75
C LYS A 284 12.74 -1.92 24.99
N ILE A 285 13.90 -1.54 24.45
CA ILE A 285 14.40 -0.15 24.56
C ILE A 285 13.47 0.82 23.82
N ARG A 286 12.96 0.46 22.63
CA ARG A 286 12.00 1.31 21.90
C ARG A 286 10.71 1.52 22.70
N GLU A 287 10.19 0.49 23.35
CA GLU A 287 8.99 0.59 24.21
C GLU A 287 9.23 1.52 25.41
N ASP A 288 10.35 1.35 26.11
CA ASP A 288 10.71 2.20 27.25
C ASP A 288 10.86 3.68 26.84
N LEU A 289 11.52 3.94 25.70
CA LEU A 289 11.69 5.29 25.16
C LEU A 289 10.36 5.89 24.69
N ALA A 290 9.52 5.09 24.02
CA ALA A 290 8.20 5.55 23.60
C ALA A 290 7.37 6.00 24.81
N ASN A 291 7.38 5.22 25.89
CA ASN A 291 6.71 5.58 27.14
C ASN A 291 7.32 6.83 27.81
N LYS A 292 8.66 6.96 27.81
CA LYS A 292 9.35 8.12 28.41
C LYS A 292 9.05 9.44 27.69
N TYR A 293 9.03 9.44 26.36
CA TYR A 293 8.89 10.67 25.56
C TYR A 293 7.46 11.00 25.13
N PHE A 294 6.60 9.99 24.93
CA PHE A 294 5.24 10.19 24.44
C PHE A 294 4.16 9.83 25.48
N GLY A 295 4.48 8.99 26.47
CA GLY A 295 3.52 8.51 27.47
C GLY A 295 3.28 9.44 28.67
N LYS A 296 4.12 10.46 28.87
CA LYS A 296 3.93 11.48 29.91
C LYS A 296 3.39 12.76 29.29
N SER A 297 2.13 13.09 29.59
CA SER A 297 1.58 14.44 29.45
C SER A 297 2.56 15.44 30.09
N HIS A 298 3.04 16.41 29.32
CA HIS A 298 4.06 17.37 29.72
C HIS A 298 3.64 18.18 30.95
N THR A 299 4.02 17.74 32.15
CA THR A 299 4.26 18.63 33.29
C THR A 299 5.71 19.12 33.24
N MET A 300 6.09 19.78 32.14
CA MET A 300 7.42 20.38 31.94
C MET A 300 7.50 21.82 32.48
N PHE A 301 6.83 22.10 33.59
CA PHE A 301 6.91 23.39 34.29
C PHE A 301 6.86 23.18 35.81
N GLU A 302 7.76 22.37 36.35
CA GLU A 302 8.19 22.63 37.72
C GLU A 302 9.13 23.84 37.67
N ASP A 303 8.52 25.02 37.77
CA ASP A 303 9.22 26.26 38.05
C ASP A 303 9.84 26.11 39.45
N LYS A 304 11.07 25.58 39.51
CA LYS A 304 11.86 25.63 40.73
C LYS A 304 12.01 27.12 41.07
N LYS A 305 11.22 27.58 42.04
CA LYS A 305 11.32 28.92 42.63
C LYS A 305 12.79 29.20 42.88
N ASN A 306 13.33 30.16 42.14
CA ASN A 306 14.71 30.55 42.24
C ASN A 306 14.82 31.46 43.48
N ASP A 307 15.26 30.91 44.60
CA ASP A 307 15.39 31.58 45.92
C ASP A 307 16.30 32.84 45.91
N SER A 308 16.97 33.10 44.80
CA SER A 308 17.92 34.21 44.61
C SER A 308 17.27 35.59 44.50
N GLU A 309 15.97 35.70 44.19
CA GLU A 309 15.24 36.98 44.16
C GLU A 309 15.16 37.61 45.57
N GLY A 310 14.98 36.77 46.59
CA GLY A 310 14.99 37.23 47.98
C GLY A 310 16.36 37.74 48.41
N VAL A 311 17.44 37.17 47.89
CA VAL A 311 18.82 37.49 48.33
C VAL A 311 19.25 38.87 47.82
N LEU A 312 19.14 39.16 46.52
CA LEU A 312 19.61 40.43 45.97
C LEU A 312 18.72 41.62 46.34
N VAL A 313 17.39 41.43 46.41
CA VAL A 313 16.49 42.48 46.92
C VAL A 313 16.79 42.75 48.40
N SER A 314 17.06 41.70 49.19
CA SER A 314 17.46 41.89 50.60
C SER A 314 18.82 42.59 50.76
N GLU A 315 19.78 42.36 49.86
CA GLU A 315 21.08 43.05 49.90
C GLU A 315 20.96 44.50 49.44
N LEU A 316 20.16 44.79 48.41
CA LEU A 316 19.85 46.16 48.01
C LEU A 316 19.12 46.91 49.13
N GLU A 317 18.17 46.28 49.82
CA GLU A 317 17.51 46.87 51.00
C GLU A 317 18.50 47.17 52.13
N LYS A 318 19.46 46.28 52.39
CA LYS A 318 20.52 46.51 53.40
C LYS A 318 21.39 47.70 53.02
N ILE A 319 21.79 47.81 51.75
CA ILE A 319 22.60 48.93 51.24
C ILE A 319 21.80 50.23 51.32
N LEU A 320 20.51 50.23 50.93
CA LEU A 320 19.65 51.41 50.99
C LEU A 320 19.44 51.88 52.43
N LYS A 321 19.21 50.94 53.36
CA LYS A 321 19.12 51.23 54.80
C LYS A 321 20.42 51.82 55.34
N ALA A 322 21.59 51.27 54.97
CA ALA A 322 22.90 51.77 55.37
C ALA A 322 23.15 53.20 54.87
N ILE A 323 22.79 53.50 53.62
CA ILE A 323 22.89 54.85 53.04
C ILE A 323 21.96 55.83 53.78
N PHE A 324 20.73 55.43 54.09
CA PHE A 324 19.77 56.25 54.83
C PHE A 324 20.26 56.55 56.26
N THR A 325 20.81 55.55 56.97
CA THR A 325 21.38 55.74 58.32
C THR A 325 22.59 56.66 58.30
N LEU A 326 23.46 56.56 57.29
CA LEU A 326 24.59 57.47 57.12
C LEU A 326 24.14 58.91 56.89
N HIS A 327 23.09 59.12 56.08
CA HIS A 327 22.54 60.46 55.85
C HIS A 327 21.99 61.09 57.14
N GLN A 328 21.23 60.32 57.94
CA GLN A 328 20.69 60.78 59.21
C GLN A 328 21.81 61.15 60.20
N LYS A 329 22.83 60.31 60.32
CA LYS A 329 23.96 60.52 61.25
C LYS A 329 24.80 61.76 60.89
N ILE A 330 24.93 62.07 59.60
CA ILE A 330 25.66 63.26 59.11
C ILE A 330 24.86 64.55 59.36
N ASN A 331 23.53 64.50 59.24
CA ASN A 331 22.66 65.65 59.55
C ASN A 331 22.64 65.98 61.05
N GLU A 332 22.69 64.98 61.94
CA GLU A 332 22.76 65.19 63.40
C GLU A 332 24.08 65.84 63.84
N THR A 333 25.21 65.52 63.20
CA THR A 333 26.52 66.13 63.53
C THR A 333 26.65 67.62 63.14
N HIS A 334 25.84 68.12 62.21
CA HIS A 334 25.83 69.54 61.84
C HIS A 334 25.01 70.42 62.80
N HIS A 335 24.10 69.84 63.60
CA HIS A 335 23.28 70.60 64.56
C HIS A 335 23.96 70.85 65.92
N HIS A 336 25.08 70.18 66.21
CA HIS A 336 25.86 70.36 67.46
C HIS A 336 27.12 71.24 67.32
N ARG A 337 27.35 71.86 66.15
CA ARG A 337 28.39 72.91 65.96
C ARG A 337 27.76 74.22 65.47
N LYS A 338 26.78 74.75 66.20
CA LYS A 338 26.39 76.15 66.16
C LYS A 338 26.60 76.79 67.50
#